data_AF-A0A9X2CMC5-F1
#
_entry.id   AF-A0A9X2CMC5-F1
#
_cell.length_a   1.000
_cell.length_b   1.000
_cell.length_c   1.000
_cell.angle_alpha   90.00
_cell.angle_beta   90.00
_cell.angle_gamma   90.00
#
_symmetry.space_group_name_H-M   'P 1'
#
loop_
_entity.id
_entity.type
_entity.pdbx_description
1 polymer ?
#
loop_
_entity_poly.entity_id
_entity_poly.type
_entity_poly.pdbx_seq_one_letter_code
_entity_poly.pdbx_strand_id
1 'polypeptide(L)' 'MEPFSIQKWQEWEAILNAIIHKDYSSTYNFLRVYDDRLYLWNPGNLPEEFDN' A
#
# COMPACT_ATOMS: atom_id res chain seq x y z
N MET A 1 -27.03 2.10 -1.16
CA MET A 1 -25.60 1.79 -1.00
C MET A 1 -24.87 3.03 -1.48
N GLU A 2 -24.12 3.71 -0.62
CA GLU A 2 -23.37 4.91 -1.02
C GLU A 2 -22.34 4.52 -2.09
N PRO A 3 -22.25 5.26 -3.22
CA PRO A 3 -21.24 4.98 -4.23
C PRO A 3 -19.85 5.18 -3.64
N PHE A 4 -18.96 4.27 -3.99
CA PHE A 4 -17.58 4.32 -3.53
C PHE A 4 -16.88 5.55 -4.12
N SER A 5 -16.33 6.41 -3.28
CA SER A 5 -15.58 7.58 -3.76
C SER A 5 -14.25 7.15 -4.36
N ILE A 6 -13.77 7.89 -5.37
CA ILE A 6 -12.43 7.67 -5.98
C ILE A 6 -11.32 7.76 -4.92
N GLN A 7 -11.50 8.60 -3.89
CA GLN A 7 -10.61 8.70 -2.74
C GLN A 7 -10.42 7.34 -2.05
N LYS A 8 -11.52 6.64 -1.74
CA LYS A 8 -11.44 5.31 -1.12
C LYS A 8 -10.68 4.34 -2.02
N TRP A 9 -10.90 4.36 -3.33
CA TRP A 9 -10.23 3.42 -4.23
C TRP A 9 -8.70 3.49 -4.15
N GLN A 10 -8.13 4.70 -4.08
CA GLN A 10 -6.67 4.88 -3.97
C GLN A 10 -6.11 4.26 -2.68
N GLU A 11 -6.84 4.36 -1.57
CA GLU A 11 -6.47 3.74 -0.29
C GLU A 11 -6.45 2.21 -0.41
N TRP A 12 -7.46 1.63 -1.06
CA TRP A 12 -7.53 0.19 -1.31
C TRP A 12 -6.44 -0.29 -2.26
N GLU A 13 -6.18 0.46 -3.32
CA GLU A 13 -5.13 0.16 -4.29
C GLU A 13 -3.75 0.15 -3.61
N ALA A 14 -3.45 1.12 -2.76
CA ALA A 14 -2.19 1.15 -2.00
C ALA A 14 -2.03 -0.09 -1.10
N ILE A 15 -3.10 -0.50 -0.39
CA ILE A 15 -3.09 -1.69 0.47
C ILE A 15 -2.88 -2.96 -0.37
N LEU A 16 -3.60 -3.10 -1.47
CA LEU A 16 -3.48 -4.26 -2.36
C LEU A 16 -2.08 -4.34 -2.96
N ASN A 17 -1.53 -3.23 -3.44
CA ASN A 17 -0.19 -3.17 -3.99
C ASN A 17 0.87 -3.64 -2.97
N ALA A 18 0.77 -3.20 -1.72
CA ALA A 18 1.69 -3.65 -0.67
C ALA A 18 1.58 -5.15 -0.32
N ILE A 19 0.41 -5.77 -0.49
CA ILE A 19 0.23 -7.21 -0.28
C ILE A 19 0.79 -8.00 -1.46
N ILE A 20 0.45 -7.59 -2.69
CA ILE A 20 0.86 -8.27 -3.92
C ILE A 20 2.37 -8.21 -4.10
N HIS A 21 2.97 -7.03 -3.88
CA HIS A 21 4.39 -6.79 -4.07
C HIS A 21 5.23 -6.91 -2.78
N LYS A 22 4.66 -7.50 -1.72
CA LYS A 22 5.41 -7.74 -0.48
C LYS A 22 6.68 -8.54 -0.78
N ASP A 23 7.82 -8.08 -0.25
CA ASP A 23 8.97 -8.96 -0.10
C ASP A 23 8.67 -10.02 0.96
N TYR A 24 8.40 -11.25 0.50
CA TYR A 24 8.07 -12.38 1.36
C TYR A 24 9.27 -12.92 2.15
N SER A 25 10.49 -12.51 1.82
CA SER A 25 11.71 -12.81 2.60
C SER A 25 11.95 -11.80 3.74
N SER A 26 11.29 -10.64 3.69
CA SER A 26 11.38 -9.57 4.68
C SER A 26 10.33 -9.70 5.79
N THR A 27 10.31 -8.70 6.69
CA THR A 27 9.38 -8.61 7.83
C THR A 27 7.94 -8.29 7.41
N TYR A 28 7.12 -7.86 8.37
CA TYR A 28 5.73 -7.49 8.18
C TYR A 28 5.57 -6.15 7.45
N ASN A 29 4.47 -6.02 6.71
CA ASN A 29 3.96 -4.71 6.30
C ASN A 29 3.33 -4.03 7.52
N PHE A 30 3.48 -2.70 7.65
CA PHE A 30 2.87 -1.94 8.73
C PHE A 30 1.87 -0.94 8.17
N LEU A 31 0.62 -1.03 8.63
CA LEU A 31 -0.44 -0.07 8.33
C LEU A 31 -0.81 0.67 9.62
N ARG A 32 -0.78 2.00 9.57
CA ARG A 32 -1.33 2.87 10.61
C ARG A 32 -2.52 3.62 10.05
N VAL A 33 -3.61 3.61 10.81
CA VAL A 33 -4.86 4.29 10.49
C VAL A 33 -4.98 5.50 11.40
N TYR A 34 -5.16 6.68 10.81
CA TYR A 34 -5.48 7.92 11.49
C TYR A 34 -6.83 8.44 10.97
N ASP A 35 -7.37 9.47 11.62
CA ASP A 35 -8.68 10.01 11.27
C ASP A 35 -8.74 10.57 9.84
N ASP A 36 -7.61 11.05 9.29
CA ASP A 36 -7.52 11.76 8.01
C ASP A 36 -6.66 11.04 6.95
N ARG A 37 -5.96 9.96 7.32
CA ARG A 37 -4.97 9.32 6.44
C ARG A 37 -4.60 7.90 6.86
N LEU A 38 -4.05 7.18 5.89
CA LEU A 38 -3.37 5.91 6.09
C LEU A 38 -1.85 6.10 5.90
N TYR A 39 -1.06 5.48 6.78
CA TYR A 39 0.37 5.32 6.59
C TYR A 39 0.69 3.85 6.37
N LEU A 40 1.23 3.53 5.20
CA LEU A 40 1.60 2.17 4.81
C LEU A 40 3.10 2.09 4.60
N TRP A 41 3.76 1.23 5.39
CA TRP A 41 5.15 0.87 5.19
C TRP A 41 5.23 -0.57 4.66
N ASN A 42 5.73 -0.69 3.43
CA ASN A 42 5.94 -1.95 2.73
C ASN A 42 7.46 -2.10 2.48
N PRO A 43 8.15 -2.95 3.25
CA PRO A 43 9.58 -3.17 3.05
C PRO A 43 9.84 -3.88 1.72
N GLY A 44 10.81 -3.34 0.98
CA GLY A 44 11.20 -3.80 -0.35
C GLY A 44 11.89 -2.68 -1.12
N ASN A 45 12.56 -3.03 -2.21
CA ASN A 45 13.09 -2.06 -3.16
C ASN A 45 12.19 -2.01 -4.39
N LEU A 46 12.22 -0.87 -5.09
CA LEU A 46 11.70 -0.83 -6.45
C LEU A 46 12.51 -1.80 -7.31
N PRO A 47 11.86 -2.52 -8.24
CA PRO A 47 12.59 -3.31 -9.23
C PRO A 47 13.57 -2.41 -10.00
N GLU A 48 14.76 -2.93 -10.32
CA GLU A 48 15.84 -2.16 -10.97
C GLU A 48 15.39 -1.49 -12.28
N GLU A 49 14.47 -2.11 -13.02
CA GLU A 49 13.90 -1.54 -14.26
C GLU A 49 13.12 -0.23 -14.04
N PHE A 50 12.77 0.09 -12.79
CA PHE A 50 12.10 1.33 -12.39
C PHE A 50 12.99 2.22 -11.50
N ASP A 51 14.20 1.77 -11.15
CA ASP A 51 15.16 2.47 -10.31
C ASP A 51 16.24 3.14 -11.18
N ASN A 52 15.82 4.18 -11.94
CA ASN A 52 16.60 5.09 -12.81
C ASN A 52 17.94 4.58 -13.42
#